data_AF-A0A7S0I3V9-F1
#
_entry.id   AF-A0A7S0I3V9-F1
#
_cell.length_a   1.000
_cell.length_b   1.000
_cell.length_c   1.000
_cell.angle_alpha   90.00
_cell.angle_beta   90.00
_cell.angle_gamma   90.00
#
_symmetry.space_group_name_H-M   'P 1'
#
loop_
_entity.id
_entity.type
_entity.pdbx_description
1 polymer ?
#
loop_
_entity_poly.entity_id
_entity_poly.type
_entity_poly.pdbx_seq_one_letter_code
_entity_poly.pdbx_strand_id
1 'polypeptide(L)'
;PFADSLAFQVIAEEFNATGPLAPGIPITPGCDPNGPPLFAKLSETCIASASLGQVYRGTTHAGLEIAVKVQRPDALEQCLLDGSVIILALKAITGRFWNGDLLAIFDLVAGGVVQELDFRHEA
;
A
#
# COMPACT_ATOMS: atom_id res chain seq x y z
N PRO A 1 -7.21 -8.25 -1.87
CA PRO A 1 -7.23 -7.87 -0.44
C PRO A 1 -6.28 -8.77 0.37
N PHE A 2 -5.44 -8.19 1.22
CA PHE A 2 -4.62 -8.94 2.18
C PHE A 2 -5.31 -8.97 3.55
N ALA A 3 -4.77 -9.73 4.50
CA ALA A 3 -5.39 -9.89 5.81
C ALA A 3 -5.42 -8.56 6.58
N ASP A 4 -6.55 -8.25 7.23
CA ASP A 4 -6.70 -7.01 8.00
C ASP A 4 -5.67 -6.91 9.14
N SER A 5 -5.27 -8.04 9.73
CA SER A 5 -4.20 -8.08 10.73
C SER A 5 -2.85 -7.60 10.19
N LEU A 6 -2.54 -7.92 8.93
CA LEU A 6 -1.33 -7.46 8.26
C LEU A 6 -1.45 -5.96 7.92
N ALA A 7 -2.64 -5.49 7.53
CA ALA A 7 -2.88 -4.05 7.33
C ALA A 7 -2.69 -3.26 8.62
N PHE A 8 -3.18 -3.76 9.75
CA PHE A 8 -2.96 -3.14 11.06
C PHE A 8 -1.48 -3.13 11.46
N GLN A 9 -0.72 -4.16 11.09
CA GLN A 9 0.72 -4.17 11.31
C GLN A 9 1.42 -3.09 10.49
N VAL A 10 1.11 -2.96 9.20
CA VAL A 10 1.66 -1.92 8.32
C VAL A 10 1.37 -0.52 8.87
N ILE A 11 0.12 -0.25 9.27
CA ILE A 11 -0.24 1.04 9.89
C ILE A 11 0.58 1.31 11.14
N ALA A 12 0.70 0.32 12.04
CA ALA A 12 1.44 0.50 13.28
C ALA A 12 2.93 0.79 13.04
N GLU A 13 3.54 0.08 12.10
CA GLU A 13 4.96 0.27 11.73
C GLU A 13 5.19 1.64 11.08
N GLU A 14 4.37 2.04 10.10
CA GLU A 14 4.50 3.33 9.41
C GLU A 14 4.33 4.53 10.36
N PHE A 15 3.36 4.46 11.26
CA PHE A 15 3.09 5.53 12.22
C PHE A 15 3.92 5.42 13.51
N ASN A 16 4.83 4.44 13.63
CA ASN A 16 5.56 4.13 14.86
C ASN A 16 4.65 4.06 16.09
N ALA A 17 3.49 3.40 15.93
CA ALA A 17 2.50 3.29 16.98
C ALA A 17 3.09 2.54 18.19
N THR A 18 2.95 3.12 19.38
CA THR A 18 3.38 2.51 20.65
C THR A 18 2.23 1.82 21.39
N GLY A 19 1.00 2.07 20.97
CA GLY A 19 -0.24 1.60 21.57
C GLY A 19 -1.20 1.01 20.53
N PRO A 20 -2.44 0.68 20.92
CA PRO A 20 -3.43 0.12 19.98
C PRO A 20 -3.75 1.10 18.84
N LEU A 21 -4.14 0.60 17.67
CA LEU A 21 -4.51 1.48 16.56
C LEU A 21 -5.80 2.26 16.84
N ALA A 22 -6.80 1.59 17.42
CA ALA A 22 -8.05 2.18 17.89
C ALA A 22 -8.70 1.25 18.92
N PRO A 23 -9.63 1.75 19.75
CA PRO A 23 -10.39 0.90 20.66
C PRO A 23 -11.13 -0.22 19.91
N GLY A 24 -11.00 -1.46 20.37
CA GLY A 24 -11.65 -2.63 19.77
C GLY A 24 -10.87 -3.31 18.64
N ILE A 25 -9.82 -2.67 18.11
CA ILE A 25 -8.93 -3.30 17.12
C ILE A 25 -7.98 -4.27 17.83
N PRO A 26 -7.72 -5.46 17.26
CA PRO A 26 -6.71 -6.38 17.79
C PRO A 26 -5.36 -5.69 17.99
N ILE A 27 -4.71 -5.99 19.11
CA ILE A 27 -3.41 -5.39 19.45
C ILE A 27 -2.37 -5.85 18.45
N THR A 28 -1.68 -4.89 17.83
CA THR A 28 -0.56 -5.18 16.94
C THR A 28 0.64 -5.69 17.76
N PRO A 29 1.35 -6.74 17.30
CA PRO A 29 2.57 -7.21 17.96
C PRO A 29 3.56 -6.07 18.22
N GLY A 30 4.09 -5.98 19.45
CA GLY A 30 5.06 -4.95 19.85
C GLY A 30 4.46 -3.66 20.41
N CYS A 31 3.13 -3.48 20.37
CA CYS A 31 2.46 -2.33 20.97
C CYS A 31 2.05 -2.60 22.44
N ASP A 32 2.10 -1.58 23.29
CA ASP A 32 1.56 -1.64 24.67
C ASP A 32 0.02 -1.61 24.64
N PRO A 33 -0.67 -2.63 25.15
CA PRO A 33 -2.14 -2.68 25.22
C PRO A 33 -2.76 -1.50 25.98
N ASN A 34 -2.03 -0.91 26.92
CA ASN A 34 -2.51 0.20 27.76
C ASN A 34 -2.07 1.57 27.24
N GLY A 35 -1.35 1.61 26.12
CA GLY A 35 -0.91 2.85 25.49
C GLY A 35 -2.09 3.66 24.91
N PRO A 36 -1.86 4.95 24.59
CA PRO A 36 -2.87 5.76 23.93
C PRO A 36 -3.16 5.23 22.52
N PRO A 37 -4.43 5.16 22.09
CA PRO A 37 -4.76 4.69 20.76
C PRO A 37 -4.38 5.71 19.67
N LEU A 38 -3.91 5.24 18.51
CA LEU A 38 -3.51 6.11 17.38
C LEU A 38 -4.70 6.90 16.80
N PHE A 39 -5.83 6.22 16.58
CA PHE A 39 -7.09 6.78 16.11
C PHE A 39 -8.17 6.69 17.19
N ALA A 40 -9.16 7.58 17.14
CA ALA A 40 -10.33 7.49 18.00
C ALA A 40 -11.21 6.29 17.62
N LYS A 41 -11.31 6.01 16.31
CA LYS A 41 -11.99 4.83 15.74
C LYS A 41 -11.27 4.39 14.47
N LEU A 42 -11.28 3.09 14.22
CA LEU A 42 -10.85 2.47 12.97
C LEU A 42 -11.80 1.31 12.67
N SER A 43 -12.14 1.08 11.41
CA SER A 43 -12.96 -0.08 11.02
C SER A 43 -12.15 -1.37 11.12
N GLU A 44 -12.76 -2.44 11.66
CA GLU A 44 -12.14 -3.77 11.73
C GLU A 44 -11.96 -4.40 10.36
N THR A 45 -12.82 -4.03 9.40
CA THR A 45 -12.79 -4.54 8.04
C THR A 45 -12.51 -3.40 7.05
N CYS A 46 -11.83 -3.77 5.97
CA CYS A 46 -11.61 -2.91 4.82
C CYS A 46 -12.94 -2.50 4.17
N ILE A 47 -13.11 -1.21 3.87
CA ILE A 47 -14.32 -0.65 3.24
C ILE A 47 -14.20 -0.53 1.72
N ALA A 48 -12.98 -0.50 1.17
CA ALA A 48 -12.74 -0.46 -0.28
C ALA A 48 -11.36 -1.01 -0.65
N SER A 49 -11.25 -1.65 -1.81
CA SER A 49 -9.96 -2.02 -2.41
C SER A 49 -9.42 -0.85 -3.24
N ALA A 50 -8.14 -0.52 -3.06
CA ALA A 50 -7.40 0.37 -3.94
C ALA A 50 -6.51 -0.45 -4.89
N SER A 51 -5.96 0.16 -5.94
CA SER A 51 -5.06 -0.48 -6.92
C SER A 51 -3.95 -1.29 -6.23
N LEU A 52 -3.18 -0.63 -5.35
CA LEU A 52 -2.03 -1.20 -4.64
C LEU A 52 -2.26 -1.37 -3.13
N GLY A 53 -3.51 -1.35 -2.67
CA GLY A 53 -3.79 -1.30 -1.23
C GLY A 53 -5.23 -1.54 -0.82
N GLN A 54 -5.52 -1.27 0.45
CA GLN A 54 -6.84 -1.37 1.06
C GLN A 54 -7.18 -0.06 1.78
N VAL A 55 -8.47 0.22 1.94
CA VAL A 55 -8.95 1.45 2.60
C VAL A 55 -9.79 1.10 3.81
N TYR A 56 -9.49 1.73 4.94
CA TYR A 56 -10.22 1.62 6.19
C TYR A 56 -10.88 2.96 6.54
N ARG A 57 -12.02 2.89 7.23
CA ARG A 57 -12.68 4.09 7.75
C ARG A 57 -12.09 4.40 9.12
N GLY A 58 -11.65 5.63 9.33
CA GLY A 58 -11.11 6.08 10.62
C GLY A 58 -11.78 7.36 11.12
N THR A 59 -11.66 7.61 12.42
CA THR A 59 -12.01 8.89 13.03
C THR A 59 -10.81 9.36 13.85
N THR A 60 -10.39 10.60 13.64
CA THR A 60 -9.31 11.24 14.42
C THR A 60 -9.80 11.58 15.84
N HIS A 61 -8.89 11.84 16.78
CA HIS A 61 -9.23 12.34 18.12
C HIS A 61 -9.92 13.71 18.12
N ALA A 62 -9.81 14.47 17.03
CA ALA A 62 -10.54 15.72 16.81
C ALA A 62 -11.98 15.52 16.29
N GLY A 63 -12.40 14.27 16.05
CA GLY A 63 -13.73 13.92 15.53
C GLY A 63 -13.86 13.98 14.00
N LEU A 64 -12.76 14.22 13.27
CA LEU A 64 -12.77 14.22 11.80
C LEU A 64 -12.79 12.79 11.25
N GLU A 65 -13.70 12.54 10.31
CA GLU A 65 -13.79 11.31 9.53
C GLU A 65 -12.72 11.26 8.45
N ILE A 66 -11.97 10.15 8.39
CA ILE A 66 -10.84 9.95 7.48
C ILE A 66 -10.92 8.59 6.79
N ALA A 67 -10.25 8.49 5.64
CA ALA A 67 -9.99 7.23 4.95
C ALA A 67 -8.50 6.89 5.09
N VAL A 68 -8.20 5.74 5.69
CA VAL A 68 -6.82 5.25 5.87
C VAL A 68 -6.50 4.28 4.74
N LYS A 69 -5.75 4.74 3.74
CA LYS A 69 -5.20 3.88 2.67
C LYS A 69 -3.97 3.15 3.23
N VAL A 70 -3.96 1.83 3.11
CA VAL A 70 -2.85 0.97 3.55
C VAL A 70 -2.25 0.30 2.33
N GLN A 71 -0.96 0.50 2.10
CA GLN A 71 -0.24 -0.16 1.02
C GLN A 71 -0.11 -1.65 1.28
N ARG A 72 -0.16 -2.47 0.22
CA ARG A 72 0.23 -3.88 0.35
C ARG A 72 1.75 -3.95 0.62
N PRO A 73 2.20 -4.67 1.66
CA PRO A 73 3.61 -4.72 2.04
C PRO A 73 4.53 -5.22 0.91
N ASP A 74 4.07 -6.19 0.12
CA ASP A 74 4.85 -6.78 -0.98
C ASP A 74 4.66 -6.07 -2.34
N ALA A 75 3.93 -4.95 -2.38
CA ALA A 75 3.55 -4.31 -3.64
C ALA A 75 4.77 -3.89 -4.48
N LEU A 76 5.77 -3.29 -3.84
CA LEU A 76 6.99 -2.84 -4.51
C LEU A 76 7.77 -4.01 -5.10
N GLU A 77 7.99 -5.08 -4.33
CA GLU A 77 8.72 -6.25 -4.79
C GLU A 77 8.01 -6.93 -5.96
N GLN A 78 6.69 -7.12 -5.85
CA GLN A 78 5.87 -7.69 -6.92
C GLN A 78 5.95 -6.85 -8.20
N CYS A 79 5.78 -5.52 -8.10
CA CYS A 79 5.86 -4.64 -9.25
C CYS A 79 7.24 -4.66 -9.93
N LEU A 80 8.33 -4.75 -9.15
CA LEU A 80 9.70 -4.84 -9.70
C LEU A 80 9.96 -6.17 -10.40
N LEU A 81 9.49 -7.28 -9.83
CA LEU A 81 9.60 -8.61 -10.45
C LEU A 81 8.81 -8.67 -11.77
N ASP A 82 7.57 -8.20 -11.75
CA ASP A 82 6.72 -8.15 -12.94
C ASP A 82 7.34 -7.27 -14.03
N GLY A 83 7.84 -6.09 -13.66
CA GLY A 83 8.56 -5.21 -14.56
C GLY A 83 9.77 -5.88 -15.20
N SER A 84 10.55 -6.64 -14.43
CA SER A 84 11.72 -7.37 -14.92
C SER A 84 11.36 -8.43 -15.97
N VAL A 85 10.27 -9.17 -15.75
CA VAL A 85 9.76 -10.17 -16.71
C VAL A 85 9.27 -9.49 -17.99
N ILE A 86 8.53 -8.38 -17.85
CA ILE A 86 8.04 -7.61 -19.00
C ILE A 86 9.20 -7.08 -19.85
N ILE A 87 10.24 -6.50 -19.22
CA ILE A 87 11.43 -6.03 -19.94
C ILE A 87 12.08 -7.17 -20.75
N LEU A 88 12.22 -8.35 -20.15
CA LEU A 88 12.81 -9.51 -20.82
C LEU A 88 11.96 -9.95 -22.02
N ALA A 89 10.64 -10.00 -21.86
CA ALA A 89 9.71 -10.35 -22.93
C ALA A 89 9.74 -9.32 -24.06
N LEU A 90 9.72 -8.02 -23.74
CA LEU A 90 9.77 -6.94 -24.71
C LEU A 90 11.05 -6.99 -25.53
N LYS A 91 12.21 -7.18 -24.89
CA LYS A 91 13.51 -7.34 -25.57
C LYS A 91 13.50 -8.50 -26.59
N ALA A 92 12.82 -9.60 -26.27
CA ALA A 92 12.73 -10.76 -27.16
C ALA A 92 11.82 -10.52 -28.39
N ILE A 93 10.87 -9.58 -28.29
CA ILE A 93 9.87 -9.29 -29.35
C ILE A 93 10.31 -8.09 -30.22
N THR A 94 10.98 -7.09 -29.63
CA THR A 94 11.54 -5.94 -30.35
C THR A 94 12.47 -6.37 -31.47
N GLY A 95 12.31 -5.77 -32.65
CA GLY A 95 13.10 -6.08 -33.84
C GLY A 95 12.64 -7.31 -34.62
N ARG A 96 11.78 -8.17 -34.06
CA ARG A 96 11.21 -9.34 -34.77
C ARG A 96 9.77 -9.14 -35.24
N PHE A 97 8.97 -8.41 -34.47
CA PHE A 97 7.55 -8.17 -34.78
C PHE A 97 7.13 -6.70 -34.71
N TRP A 98 8.02 -5.80 -34.24
CA TRP A 98 7.71 -4.39 -34.02
C TRP A 98 8.96 -3.53 -34.17
N ASN A 99 8.81 -2.36 -34.82
CA ASN A 99 9.90 -1.41 -35.11
C ASN A 99 9.91 -0.16 -34.20
N GLY A 100 8.92 0.00 -33.33
CA GLY A 100 8.91 1.08 -32.33
C GLY A 100 9.66 0.71 -31.05
N ASP A 101 9.90 1.71 -30.22
CA ASP A 101 10.60 1.54 -28.94
C ASP A 101 9.62 1.10 -27.84
N LEU A 102 9.41 -0.21 -27.73
CA LEU A 102 8.58 -0.81 -26.68
C LEU A 102 9.16 -0.60 -25.28
N LEU A 103 10.48 -0.40 -25.17
CA LEU A 103 11.12 -0.12 -23.88
C LEU A 103 10.75 1.29 -23.41
N ALA A 104 10.72 2.28 -24.31
CA ALA A 104 10.30 3.64 -23.96
C ALA A 104 8.83 3.71 -23.48
N ILE A 105 7.92 2.91 -24.07
CA ILE A 105 6.53 2.80 -23.59
C ILE A 105 6.49 2.15 -22.21
N PHE A 106 7.27 1.10 -22.01
CA PHE A 106 7.37 0.44 -20.71
C PHE A 106 7.92 1.38 -19.64
N ASP A 107 8.96 2.17 -19.94
CA ASP A 107 9.54 3.12 -18.99
C ASP A 107 8.52 4.18 -18.54
N LEU A 108 7.65 4.64 -19.46
CA LEU A 108 6.56 5.56 -19.13
C LEU A 108 5.53 4.92 -18.19
N VAL A 109 5.13 3.67 -18.45
CA VAL A 109 4.17 2.93 -17.61
C VAL A 109 4.78 2.57 -16.26
N ALA A 110 6.02 2.08 -16.24
CA ALA A 110 6.76 1.75 -15.03
C ALA A 110 6.97 2.97 -14.14
N GLY A 111 7.27 4.14 -14.74
CA GLY A 111 7.35 5.41 -14.02
C GLY A 111 6.04 5.75 -13.29
N GLY A 112 4.88 5.55 -13.93
CA GLY A 112 3.58 5.76 -13.30
C GLY A 112 3.29 4.79 -12.15
N VAL A 113 3.62 3.50 -12.32
CA VAL A 113 3.45 2.49 -11.27
C VAL A 113 4.35 2.78 -10.05
N VAL A 114 5.60 3.20 -10.28
CA VAL A 114 6.52 3.59 -9.20
C VAL A 114 6.03 4.85 -8.47
N GLN A 115 5.41 5.79 -9.18
CA GLN A 115 4.78 6.94 -8.55
C GLN A 115 3.59 6.54 -7.65
N GLU A 116 2.74 5.60 -8.09
CA GLU A 116 1.66 5.08 -7.23
C GLU A 116 2.17 4.29 -6.01
N LEU A 117 3.40 3.77 -6.06
CA LEU A 117 4.04 3.10 -4.92
C LEU A 117 4.61 4.07 -3.88
N ASP A 118 4.76 5.36 -4.20
CA ASP A 118 5.22 6.37 -3.23
C ASP A 118 4.05 7.22 -2.72
N PHE A 119 3.31 6.68 -1.77
CA PHE A 119 2.18 7.40 -1.14
C PHE A 119 2.59 8.68 -0.42
N ARG A 120 3.88 8.93 -0.17
CA ARG A 120 4.36 10.19 0.42
C ARG A 120 4.39 11.34 -0.59
N HIS A 121 4.46 11.04 -1.88
CA HIS A 121 4.34 12.04 -2.95
C HIS A 121 2.88 12.34 -3.33
N GLU A 122 1.94 11.45 -2.97
CA GLU A 122 0.50 11.63 -3.23
C GLU A 122 -0.22 12.42 -2.11
N ALA A 123 0.42 12.61 -0.94
CA ALA A 123 -0.15 13.20 0.27
C ALA A 123 -0.10 14.74 0.34
#